data_AF-A0A443S725-F1
#
_entry.id   AF-A0A443S725-F1
#
_cell.length_a   1.000
_cell.length_b   1.000
_cell.length_c   1.000
_cell.angle_alpha   90.00
_cell.angle_beta   90.00
_cell.angle_gamma   90.00
#
_symmetry.space_group_name_H-M   'P 1'
#
loop_
_entity.id
_entity.type
_entity.pdbx_description
1 polymer ?
#
loop_
_entity_poly.entity_id
_entity_poly.type
_entity_poly.pdbx_seq_one_letter_code
_entity_poly.pdbx_strand_id
1 'polypeptide(L)'
;MLEHVKSLLDSIRLPLENFKESEQIRVESKINSFKQIETHRTCPTNGKNVDISVMNNTLQAMFTKSRNHIFNKTLKDAAQHKIAEYFSLYCDDVKMQTFEMRTSHESFDGVNVIGVKHGKHKGTADDKLIIIGAHYDTVKEAPGVEDNGSGVTALLELLRVYSSRTSVSKFSVMFITFDLEEQGCLGSFVFVKEYLISEVKQSKFFGAIIMDMIMVYNPNANSQLIPEDIYECNSETVNVIKQDGNIGNFLSVMRRTVLDKDLWEQFHDSWNQHADTQKYKLFNFTVPFSFDVRDDFILNHSNFIRSDHASFWLFEKKLKTFALPALFLSDTGPFRYPTCSKYHTIEDDETQITLDNLSFLKNTVDVLLHFLLKGEE
;
A
#
# COMPACT_ATOMS: atom_id res chain seq x y z
N MET A 1 1.08 16.46 -7.25
CA MET A 1 -0.31 15.99 -7.11
C MET A 1 -1.10 16.07 -8.41
N LEU A 2 -1.53 17.24 -8.91
CA LEU A 2 -2.38 17.30 -10.12
C LEU A 2 -1.73 16.63 -11.34
N GLU A 3 -0.42 16.84 -11.57
CA GLU A 3 0.31 16.17 -12.65
C GLU A 3 0.40 14.64 -12.46
N HIS A 4 0.58 14.17 -11.22
CA HIS A 4 0.57 12.73 -10.92
C HIS A 4 -0.80 12.12 -11.25
N VAL A 5 -1.91 12.79 -10.86
CA VAL A 5 -3.26 12.30 -11.16
C VAL A 5 -3.61 12.38 -12.64
N LYS A 6 -3.10 13.38 -13.37
CA LYS A 6 -3.19 13.39 -14.85
C LYS A 6 -2.46 12.20 -15.44
N SER A 7 -1.21 11.96 -15.02
CA SER A 7 -0.42 10.81 -15.45
C SER A 7 -1.10 9.48 -15.14
N LEU A 8 -1.76 9.38 -13.97
CA LEU A 8 -2.58 8.24 -13.60
C LEU A 8 -3.77 8.06 -14.55
N LEU A 9 -4.55 9.12 -14.80
CA LEU A 9 -5.68 9.04 -15.73
C LEU A 9 -5.25 8.69 -17.15
N ASP A 10 -4.12 9.23 -17.61
CA ASP A 10 -3.52 8.89 -18.89
C ASP A 10 -3.14 7.42 -18.94
N SER A 11 -2.48 6.92 -17.89
CA SER A 11 -2.08 5.52 -17.75
C SER A 11 -3.28 4.59 -17.79
N ILE A 12 -4.33 4.90 -17.03
CA ILE A 12 -5.53 4.05 -17.00
C ILE A 12 -6.22 3.96 -18.35
N ARG A 13 -6.13 5.00 -19.18
CA ARG A 13 -6.74 5.09 -20.50
C ARG A 13 -5.90 4.53 -21.62
N LEU A 14 -4.68 4.06 -21.34
CA LEU A 14 -3.84 3.45 -22.35
C LEU A 14 -4.53 2.19 -22.93
N PRO A 15 -4.64 2.09 -24.27
CA PRO A 15 -5.16 0.89 -24.93
C PRO A 15 -4.28 -0.32 -24.63
N LEU A 16 -4.85 -1.53 -24.50
CA LEU A 16 -4.11 -2.79 -24.27
C LEU A 16 -2.97 -3.07 -25.27
N GLU A 17 -2.99 -2.43 -26.43
CA GLU A 17 -1.96 -2.53 -27.46
C GLU A 17 -0.66 -1.77 -27.10
N ASN A 18 -0.71 -0.84 -26.14
CA ASN A 18 0.46 -0.12 -25.64
C ASN A 18 1.29 -0.93 -24.64
N PHE A 19 0.84 -2.14 -24.33
CA PHE A 19 1.43 -3.04 -23.35
C PHE A 19 2.24 -4.10 -24.11
N LYS A 20 3.50 -4.30 -23.72
CA LYS A 20 4.13 -5.58 -24.00
C LYS A 20 3.71 -6.54 -22.90
N GLU A 21 3.28 -7.73 -23.29
CA GLU A 21 2.85 -8.79 -22.36
C GLU A 21 3.87 -8.93 -21.22
N SER A 22 3.43 -8.73 -19.97
CA SER A 22 4.34 -8.83 -18.83
C SER A 22 4.89 -10.23 -18.68
N GLU A 23 6.20 -10.33 -18.42
CA GLU A 23 6.84 -11.61 -18.10
C GLU A 23 6.73 -11.85 -16.59
N GLN A 24 6.15 -13.00 -16.24
CA GLN A 24 6.11 -13.45 -14.85
C GLN A 24 7.32 -14.35 -14.56
N ILE A 25 8.27 -13.84 -13.78
CA ILE A 25 9.43 -14.61 -13.36
C ILE A 25 9.11 -15.22 -11.99
N ARG A 26 9.01 -16.55 -11.94
CA ARG A 26 8.92 -17.27 -10.66
C ARG A 26 10.26 -17.16 -9.96
N VAL A 27 10.26 -16.71 -8.71
CA VAL A 27 11.47 -16.72 -7.89
C VAL A 27 11.70 -18.15 -7.42
N GLU A 28 12.64 -18.85 -8.06
CA GLU A 28 13.07 -20.17 -7.57
C GLU A 28 13.73 -19.99 -6.21
N SER A 29 13.24 -20.72 -5.20
CA SER A 29 13.78 -20.68 -3.85
C SER A 29 15.24 -21.19 -3.87
N LYS A 30 16.22 -20.30 -4.01
CA LYS A 30 17.63 -20.63 -3.75
C LYS A 30 17.86 -20.71 -2.25
N ILE A 31 17.26 -21.72 -1.61
CA ILE A 31 17.45 -22.05 -0.19
C ILE A 31 18.92 -22.39 0.12
N ASN A 32 19.77 -22.60 -0.89
CA ASN A 32 21.14 -23.11 -0.69
C ASN A 32 22.27 -22.08 -0.59
N SER A 33 22.08 -20.79 -0.89
CA SER A 33 23.19 -19.81 -0.75
C SER A 33 23.25 -19.09 0.60
N PHE A 34 22.26 -19.27 1.48
CA PHE A 34 22.16 -18.49 2.73
C PHE A 34 22.36 -19.26 4.04
N LYS A 35 22.48 -20.60 4.02
CA LYS A 35 23.01 -21.34 5.19
C LYS A 35 24.45 -20.97 5.56
N GLN A 36 25.16 -20.21 4.72
CA GLN A 36 26.52 -19.71 5.03
C GLN A 36 26.59 -18.24 5.46
N ILE A 37 25.50 -17.48 5.36
CA ILE A 37 25.44 -16.08 5.84
C ILE A 37 24.79 -15.99 7.23
N GLU A 38 24.39 -17.12 7.81
CA GLU A 38 23.92 -17.24 9.20
C GLU A 38 25.00 -16.96 10.27
N THR A 39 26.25 -16.69 9.90
CA THR A 39 27.29 -16.42 10.91
C THR A 39 27.38 -14.95 11.35
N HIS A 40 27.05 -13.94 10.52
CA HIS A 40 27.23 -12.53 10.90
C HIS A 40 26.16 -11.58 10.32
N ARG A 41 24.90 -11.74 10.74
CA ARG A 41 23.92 -10.68 11.06
C ARG A 41 22.60 -11.35 11.42
N THR A 42 22.17 -11.11 12.63
CA THR A 42 20.96 -11.66 13.27
C THR A 42 19.74 -11.57 12.35
N CYS A 43 19.15 -12.74 12.04
CA CYS A 43 17.74 -12.81 11.67
C CYS A 43 16.94 -12.03 12.74
N PRO A 44 16.02 -11.12 12.38
CA PRO A 44 15.23 -10.41 13.39
C PRO A 44 14.49 -11.46 14.24
N THR A 45 14.52 -11.26 15.55
CA THR A 45 14.11 -12.24 16.56
C THR A 45 12.83 -13.01 16.23
N ASN A 46 12.75 -14.28 16.68
CA ASN A 46 11.58 -15.17 16.65
C ASN A 46 10.33 -14.64 17.41
N GLY A 47 10.19 -13.32 17.57
CA GLY A 47 9.06 -12.69 18.24
C GLY A 47 7.77 -12.87 17.45
N LYS A 48 6.74 -13.38 18.12
CA LYS A 48 5.39 -13.58 17.55
C LYS A 48 4.55 -12.31 17.50
N ASN A 49 5.11 -11.16 17.87
CA ASN A 49 4.40 -9.89 17.96
C ASN A 49 5.05 -8.85 17.05
N VAL A 50 4.27 -7.83 16.69
CA VAL A 50 4.76 -6.66 15.96
C VAL A 50 5.81 -5.93 16.80
N ASP A 51 6.95 -5.63 16.20
CA ASP A 51 8.12 -5.11 16.90
C ASP A 51 8.64 -3.82 16.25
N ILE A 52 8.63 -2.74 17.02
CA ILE A 52 9.14 -1.41 16.64
C ILE A 52 10.60 -1.47 16.19
N SER A 53 11.42 -2.29 16.86
CA SER A 53 12.84 -2.40 16.53
C SER A 53 13.05 -3.07 15.18
N VAL A 54 12.20 -4.03 14.81
CA VAL A 54 12.23 -4.66 13.48
C VAL A 54 11.83 -3.67 12.41
N MET A 55 10.74 -2.93 12.61
CA MET A 55 10.30 -1.89 11.67
C MET A 55 11.34 -0.77 11.48
N ASN A 56 11.92 -0.27 12.59
CA ASN A 56 13.00 0.72 12.54
C ASN A 56 14.19 0.22 11.71
N ASN A 57 14.66 -1.00 11.97
CA ASN A 57 15.78 -1.60 11.23
C ASN A 57 15.46 -1.75 9.74
N THR A 58 14.23 -2.13 9.40
CA THR A 58 13.77 -2.22 8.01
C THR A 58 13.84 -0.86 7.31
N LEU A 59 13.29 0.19 7.92
CA LEU A 59 13.36 1.56 7.39
C LEU A 59 14.80 2.02 7.20
N GLN A 60 15.63 1.90 8.24
CA GLN A 60 17.04 2.30 8.22
C GLN A 60 17.83 1.57 7.11
N ALA A 61 17.57 0.28 6.91
CA ALA A 61 18.34 -0.57 5.99
C ALA A 61 17.91 -0.47 4.52
N MET A 62 16.66 -0.08 4.24
CA MET A 62 16.09 -0.15 2.89
C MET A 62 15.55 1.19 2.39
N PHE A 63 15.06 2.05 3.28
CA PHE A 63 14.20 3.16 2.91
C PHE A 63 14.78 4.56 3.17
N THR A 64 16.05 4.65 3.59
CA THR A 64 16.78 5.92 3.85
C THR A 64 17.52 6.48 2.62
N LYS A 65 17.28 5.94 1.43
CA LYS A 65 17.88 6.42 0.18
C LYS A 65 16.89 6.29 -0.97
N SER A 66 16.99 7.22 -1.94
CA SER A 66 16.15 7.23 -3.13
C SER A 66 16.17 5.90 -3.87
N ARG A 67 14.98 5.44 -4.27
CA ARG A 67 14.72 4.23 -5.08
C ARG A 67 14.05 4.60 -6.40
N ASN A 68 14.37 5.77 -6.94
CA ASN A 68 13.86 6.23 -8.22
C ASN A 68 14.45 5.45 -9.41
N HIS A 69 13.61 5.19 -10.41
CA HIS A 69 13.91 4.38 -11.60
C HIS A 69 15.01 4.95 -12.52
N ILE A 70 15.26 6.26 -12.51
CA ILE A 70 16.36 6.90 -13.25
C ILE A 70 17.50 7.26 -12.29
N PHE A 71 17.19 8.04 -11.26
CA PHE A 71 18.22 8.65 -10.40
C PHE A 71 19.00 7.62 -9.59
N ASN A 72 18.35 6.52 -9.16
CA ASN A 72 19.01 5.50 -8.37
C ASN A 72 18.47 4.09 -8.66
N LYS A 73 18.48 3.71 -9.93
CA LYS A 73 18.00 2.41 -10.39
C LYS A 73 18.63 1.24 -9.63
N THR A 74 19.93 1.31 -9.32
CA THR A 74 20.62 0.25 -8.58
C THR A 74 20.02 -0.01 -7.19
N LEU A 75 19.65 1.05 -6.44
CA LEU A 75 18.99 0.86 -5.14
C LEU A 75 17.53 0.44 -5.28
N LYS A 76 16.83 0.91 -6.32
CA LYS A 76 15.50 0.40 -6.67
C LYS A 76 15.52 -1.11 -6.92
N ASP A 77 16.43 -1.55 -7.80
CA ASP A 77 16.65 -2.96 -8.12
C ASP A 77 17.04 -3.73 -6.85
N ALA A 78 17.92 -3.20 -6.00
CA ALA A 78 18.28 -3.87 -4.74
C ALA A 78 17.09 -3.99 -3.77
N ALA A 79 16.19 -3.00 -3.72
CA ALA A 79 15.00 -3.04 -2.88
C ALA A 79 14.03 -4.15 -3.33
N GLN A 80 13.68 -4.22 -4.61
CA GLN A 80 12.77 -5.28 -5.12
C GLN A 80 13.33 -6.69 -4.89
N HIS A 81 14.66 -6.90 -5.05
CA HIS A 81 15.25 -8.21 -4.81
C HIS A 81 15.21 -8.58 -3.32
N LYS A 82 15.52 -7.64 -2.42
CA LYS A 82 15.39 -7.88 -0.97
C LYS A 82 13.96 -8.18 -0.55
N ILE A 83 12.98 -7.49 -1.13
CA ILE A 83 11.55 -7.76 -0.87
C ILE A 83 11.18 -9.15 -1.37
N ALA A 84 11.60 -9.53 -2.58
CA ALA A 84 11.34 -10.87 -3.13
C ALA A 84 11.99 -11.98 -2.31
N GLU A 85 13.22 -11.76 -1.84
CA GLU A 85 13.91 -12.65 -0.91
C GLU A 85 13.14 -12.78 0.40
N TYR A 86 12.67 -11.67 0.96
CA TYR A 86 11.88 -11.66 2.19
C TYR A 86 10.56 -12.41 2.01
N PHE A 87 9.85 -12.19 0.92
CA PHE A 87 8.63 -12.94 0.59
C PHE A 87 8.92 -14.44 0.47
N SER A 88 10.06 -14.82 -0.10
CA SER A 88 10.44 -16.23 -0.27
C SER A 88 10.68 -16.97 1.07
N LEU A 89 10.85 -16.24 2.18
CA LEU A 89 10.96 -16.83 3.51
C LEU A 89 9.60 -17.21 4.12
N TYR A 90 8.51 -16.57 3.68
CA TYR A 90 7.23 -16.57 4.41
C TYR A 90 6.00 -16.92 3.56
N CYS A 91 6.04 -16.60 2.27
CA CYS A 91 4.98 -16.86 1.30
C CYS A 91 5.13 -18.25 0.68
N ASP A 92 4.00 -18.82 0.28
CA ASP A 92 3.94 -20.13 -0.38
C ASP A 92 4.31 -20.02 -1.87
N ASP A 93 3.94 -18.90 -2.50
CA ASP A 93 4.28 -18.56 -3.88
C ASP A 93 4.88 -17.14 -3.94
N VAL A 94 5.94 -16.96 -4.72
CA VAL A 94 6.57 -15.65 -4.98
C VAL A 94 6.81 -15.47 -6.47
N LYS A 95 6.40 -14.31 -6.98
CA LYS A 95 6.56 -13.90 -8.38
C LYS A 95 7.06 -12.47 -8.47
N MET A 96 7.88 -12.20 -9.47
CA MET A 96 8.20 -10.85 -9.92
C MET A 96 7.52 -10.64 -11.27
N GLN A 97 6.61 -9.68 -11.35
CA GLN A 97 5.94 -9.29 -12.59
C GLN A 97 6.75 -8.15 -13.23
N THR A 98 7.50 -8.48 -14.26
CA THR A 98 8.27 -7.50 -15.04
C THR A 98 7.40 -6.96 -16.17
N PHE A 99 7.40 -5.65 -16.37
CA PHE A 99 6.60 -5.00 -17.41
C PHE A 99 7.34 -3.83 -18.07
N GLU A 100 7.03 -3.59 -19.34
CA GLU A 100 7.41 -2.39 -20.09
C GLU A 100 6.13 -1.58 -20.38
N MET A 101 6.12 -0.33 -19.96
CA MET A 101 5.00 0.59 -20.16
C MET A 101 5.40 1.74 -21.07
N ARG A 102 4.64 1.96 -22.15
CA ARG A 102 4.87 3.09 -23.07
C ARG A 102 3.77 4.14 -22.94
N THR A 103 4.17 5.31 -22.47
CA THR A 103 3.36 6.52 -22.50
C THR A 103 3.57 7.26 -23.82
N SER A 104 2.83 8.36 -24.05
CA SER A 104 3.04 9.24 -25.20
C SER A 104 4.43 9.92 -25.25
N HIS A 105 5.16 9.92 -24.13
CA HIS A 105 6.40 10.70 -23.97
C HIS A 105 7.61 9.83 -23.60
N GLU A 106 7.41 8.73 -22.90
CA GLU A 106 8.49 7.92 -22.33
C GLU A 106 8.11 6.44 -22.20
N SER A 107 9.12 5.57 -22.16
CA SER A 107 8.99 4.14 -21.87
C SER A 107 9.58 3.85 -20.50
N PHE A 108 8.87 3.06 -19.70
CA PHE A 108 9.26 2.68 -18.36
C PHE A 108 9.38 1.17 -18.23
N ASP A 109 10.43 0.71 -17.56
CA ASP A 109 10.59 -0.68 -17.15
C ASP A 109 10.37 -0.78 -15.64
N GLY A 110 9.45 -1.65 -15.23
CA GLY A 110 9.08 -1.81 -13.83
C GLY A 110 8.95 -3.26 -13.41
N VAL A 111 9.00 -3.49 -12.09
CA VAL A 111 8.87 -4.83 -11.50
C VAL A 111 8.00 -4.81 -10.24
N ASN A 112 6.80 -5.36 -10.32
CA ASN A 112 6.01 -5.62 -9.11
C ASN A 112 6.52 -6.90 -8.43
N VAL A 113 6.57 -6.91 -7.09
CA VAL A 113 6.93 -8.11 -6.31
C VAL A 113 5.69 -8.63 -5.60
N ILE A 114 5.37 -9.90 -5.82
CA ILE A 114 4.11 -10.53 -5.40
C ILE A 114 4.44 -11.76 -4.55
N GLY A 115 3.89 -11.81 -3.33
CA GLY A 115 3.98 -12.96 -2.44
C GLY A 115 2.58 -13.41 -2.01
N VAL A 116 2.27 -14.70 -2.14
CA VAL A 116 0.97 -15.25 -1.76
C VAL A 116 1.14 -16.22 -0.60
N LYS A 117 0.34 -16.04 0.44
CA LYS A 117 0.16 -16.97 1.54
C LYS A 117 -1.25 -17.53 1.49
N HIS A 118 -1.38 -18.84 1.37
CA HIS A 118 -2.66 -19.46 1.12
C HIS A 118 -3.53 -19.54 2.37
N GLY A 119 -4.82 -19.29 2.17
CA GLY A 119 -5.83 -19.45 3.21
C GLY A 119 -6.24 -20.89 3.38
N LYS A 120 -7.00 -21.13 4.44
CA LYS A 120 -7.59 -22.44 4.81
C LYS A 120 -8.42 -23.05 3.69
N HIS A 121 -9.05 -22.22 2.87
CA HIS A 121 -9.95 -22.63 1.80
C HIS A 121 -9.27 -22.72 0.42
N LYS A 122 -7.93 -22.67 0.34
CA LYS A 122 -7.18 -22.70 -0.92
C LYS A 122 -7.71 -23.76 -1.89
N GLY A 123 -8.00 -23.33 -3.12
CA GLY A 123 -8.42 -24.24 -4.19
C GLY A 123 -9.88 -24.69 -4.13
N THR A 124 -10.66 -24.22 -3.15
CA THR A 124 -12.11 -24.46 -3.05
C THR A 124 -12.92 -23.30 -3.63
N ALA A 125 -14.25 -23.39 -3.58
CA ALA A 125 -15.15 -22.30 -3.96
C ALA A 125 -15.17 -21.16 -2.92
N ASP A 126 -14.84 -21.47 -1.66
CA ASP A 126 -14.85 -20.53 -0.53
C ASP A 126 -13.52 -19.78 -0.37
N ASP A 127 -12.54 -20.06 -1.24
CA ASP A 127 -11.27 -19.34 -1.27
C ASP A 127 -11.50 -17.87 -1.66
N LYS A 128 -11.20 -16.99 -0.70
CA LYS A 128 -11.29 -15.55 -0.88
C LYS A 128 -9.90 -14.94 -0.81
N LEU A 129 -9.56 -14.14 -1.82
CA LEU A 129 -8.31 -13.41 -1.89
C LEU A 129 -8.46 -12.03 -1.27
N ILE A 130 -7.51 -11.67 -0.41
CA ILE A 130 -7.31 -10.29 0.04
C ILE A 130 -5.89 -9.83 -0.32
N ILE A 131 -5.76 -8.58 -0.74
CA ILE A 131 -4.47 -7.95 -1.07
C ILE A 131 -4.08 -6.95 0.01
N ILE A 132 -2.80 -6.99 0.42
CA ILE A 132 -2.14 -5.93 1.19
C ILE A 132 -1.02 -5.36 0.30
N GLY A 133 -1.09 -4.07 -0.01
CA GLY A 133 -0.19 -3.42 -0.97
C GLY A 133 0.40 -2.10 -0.50
N ALA A 134 1.59 -1.78 -1.02
CA ALA A 134 2.29 -0.49 -0.91
C ALA A 134 3.26 -0.34 -2.09
N HIS A 135 3.74 0.85 -2.45
CA HIS A 135 4.78 1.00 -3.47
C HIS A 135 6.17 1.16 -2.85
N TYR A 136 7.20 0.72 -3.57
CA TYR A 136 8.58 0.76 -3.06
C TYR A 136 9.48 1.74 -3.82
N ASP A 137 9.03 2.29 -4.95
CA ASP A 137 9.75 3.33 -5.67
C ASP A 137 9.63 4.68 -4.97
N THR A 138 10.35 5.69 -5.48
CA THR A 138 10.32 7.07 -4.97
C THR A 138 10.35 8.04 -6.14
N VAL A 139 9.89 9.27 -5.91
CA VAL A 139 10.32 10.41 -6.74
C VAL A 139 11.85 10.57 -6.75
N LYS A 140 12.32 11.37 -7.70
CA LYS A 140 13.73 11.71 -7.87
C LYS A 140 14.31 12.31 -6.58
N GLU A 141 15.50 11.84 -6.20
CA GLU A 141 16.32 12.32 -5.06
C GLU A 141 15.75 12.09 -3.65
N ALA A 142 14.43 12.04 -3.47
CA ALA A 142 13.81 11.80 -2.18
C ALA A 142 14.16 10.41 -1.63
N PRO A 143 14.59 10.28 -0.36
CA PRO A 143 14.78 8.98 0.27
C PRO A 143 13.49 8.17 0.37
N GLY A 144 12.36 8.82 0.64
CA GLY A 144 11.06 8.15 0.66
C GLY A 144 10.88 7.25 1.88
N VAL A 145 11.23 7.76 3.07
CA VAL A 145 11.07 7.03 4.33
C VAL A 145 9.59 6.92 4.69
N GLU A 146 8.87 8.04 4.59
CA GLU A 146 7.42 8.06 4.73
C GLU A 146 6.74 7.59 3.44
N ASP A 147 7.20 8.11 2.30
CA ASP A 147 6.62 7.92 0.97
C ASP A 147 7.50 7.02 0.06
N ASN A 148 7.28 5.70 0.03
CA ASN A 148 6.34 4.92 0.82
C ASN A 148 7.05 3.78 1.58
N GLY A 149 8.24 4.10 2.12
CA GLY A 149 8.99 3.18 2.98
C GLY A 149 8.18 2.72 4.20
N SER A 150 7.29 3.57 4.70
CA SER A 150 6.38 3.29 5.81
C SER A 150 5.40 2.16 5.49
N GLY A 151 4.72 2.22 4.33
CA GLY A 151 3.78 1.21 3.86
C GLY A 151 4.45 -0.13 3.60
N VAL A 152 5.61 -0.13 2.93
CA VAL A 152 6.36 -1.37 2.68
C VAL A 152 6.88 -1.97 4.00
N THR A 153 7.31 -1.14 4.95
CA THR A 153 7.75 -1.63 6.27
C THR A 153 6.60 -2.29 7.03
N ALA A 154 5.41 -1.67 7.05
CA ALA A 154 4.23 -2.26 7.66
C ALA A 154 3.84 -3.59 7.00
N LEU A 155 3.92 -3.67 5.67
CA LEU A 155 3.64 -4.87 4.91
C LEU A 155 4.61 -6.01 5.25
N LEU A 156 5.92 -5.75 5.27
CA LEU A 156 6.94 -6.75 5.60
C LEU A 156 6.80 -7.24 7.05
N GLU A 157 6.56 -6.34 8.00
CA GLU A 157 6.37 -6.69 9.40
C GLU A 157 5.06 -7.47 9.62
N LEU A 158 3.98 -7.09 8.93
CA LEU A 158 2.72 -7.84 8.92
C LEU A 158 2.95 -9.26 8.43
N LEU A 159 3.64 -9.45 7.30
CA LEU A 159 3.95 -10.78 6.76
C LEU A 159 4.76 -11.63 7.74
N ARG A 160 5.78 -11.04 8.39
CA ARG A 160 6.62 -11.71 9.40
C ARG A 160 5.79 -12.26 10.54
N VAL A 161 4.97 -11.39 11.13
CA VAL A 161 4.18 -11.72 12.32
C VAL A 161 3.03 -12.64 11.96
N TYR A 162 2.32 -12.38 10.87
CA TYR A 162 1.27 -13.24 10.33
C TYR A 162 1.78 -14.67 10.07
N SER A 163 2.99 -14.82 9.52
CA SER A 163 3.58 -16.13 9.25
C SER A 163 4.08 -16.87 10.49
N SER A 164 4.20 -16.18 11.63
CA SER A 164 4.53 -16.80 12.92
C SER A 164 3.32 -17.38 13.65
N ARG A 165 2.10 -17.11 13.15
CA ARG A 165 0.84 -17.59 13.73
C ARG A 165 0.57 -19.03 13.33
N THR A 166 -0.03 -19.77 14.24
CA THR A 166 -0.46 -21.16 14.00
C THR A 166 -1.82 -21.22 13.30
N SER A 167 -2.65 -20.20 13.49
CA SER A 167 -3.95 -20.07 12.82
C SER A 167 -3.74 -19.72 11.34
N VAL A 168 -4.48 -20.40 10.47
CA VAL A 168 -4.49 -20.13 9.04
C VAL A 168 -5.71 -19.26 8.73
N SER A 169 -5.50 -18.11 8.10
CA SER A 169 -6.60 -17.22 7.73
C SER A 169 -7.61 -17.92 6.83
N LYS A 170 -8.89 -17.55 6.97
CA LYS A 170 -9.93 -17.87 5.98
C LYS A 170 -9.60 -17.32 4.59
N PHE A 171 -8.80 -16.25 4.51
CA PHE A 171 -8.38 -15.64 3.27
C PHE A 171 -7.06 -16.21 2.78
N SER A 172 -6.94 -16.39 1.47
CA SER A 172 -5.62 -16.32 0.82
C SER A 172 -5.19 -14.86 0.83
N VAL A 173 -3.98 -14.58 1.32
CA VAL A 173 -3.44 -13.23 1.48
C VAL A 173 -2.33 -13.02 0.46
N MET A 174 -2.47 -12.01 -0.38
CA MET A 174 -1.45 -11.59 -1.32
C MET A 174 -0.82 -10.28 -0.83
N PHE A 175 0.48 -10.36 -0.59
CA PHE A 175 1.33 -9.23 -0.28
C PHE A 175 1.96 -8.76 -1.59
N ILE A 176 1.85 -7.46 -1.89
CA ILE A 176 2.40 -6.90 -3.12
C ILE A 176 3.12 -5.58 -2.85
N THR A 177 4.28 -5.41 -3.48
CA THR A 177 4.91 -4.10 -3.58
C THR A 177 4.93 -3.63 -5.03
N PHE A 178 4.31 -2.48 -5.29
CA PHE A 178 4.22 -1.89 -6.62
C PHE A 178 5.47 -1.08 -6.97
N ASP A 179 5.82 -1.06 -8.25
CA ASP A 179 6.86 -0.19 -8.81
C ASP A 179 6.22 0.92 -9.64
N LEU A 180 6.94 2.02 -9.83
CA LEU A 180 6.53 3.15 -10.66
C LEU A 180 5.15 3.73 -10.27
N GLU A 181 4.85 3.77 -8.97
CA GLU A 181 3.68 4.49 -8.46
C GLU A 181 3.82 5.98 -8.81
N GLU A 182 5.02 6.50 -8.62
CA GLU A 182 5.35 7.92 -8.75
C GLU A 182 5.34 8.39 -10.22
N GLN A 183 5.17 7.46 -11.15
CA GLN A 183 4.99 7.69 -12.59
C GLN A 183 3.55 7.48 -13.04
N GLY A 184 2.58 7.62 -12.12
CA GLY A 184 1.15 7.52 -12.41
C GLY A 184 0.57 6.12 -12.15
N CYS A 185 0.98 5.45 -11.08
CA CYS A 185 0.48 4.14 -10.65
C CYS A 185 0.68 3.03 -11.70
N LEU A 186 1.79 3.07 -12.45
CA LEU A 186 2.00 2.15 -13.57
C LEU A 186 2.06 0.69 -13.12
N GLY A 187 2.75 0.41 -12.00
CA GLY A 187 2.86 -0.94 -11.46
C GLY A 187 1.53 -1.52 -11.03
N SER A 188 0.75 -0.81 -10.21
CA SER A 188 -0.57 -1.30 -9.78
C SER A 188 -1.55 -1.42 -10.95
N PHE A 189 -1.46 -0.52 -11.93
CA PHE A 189 -2.27 -0.58 -13.14
C PHE A 189 -2.01 -1.86 -13.95
N VAL A 190 -0.73 -2.16 -14.25
CA VAL A 190 -0.34 -3.38 -14.96
C VAL A 190 -0.71 -4.62 -14.14
N PHE A 191 -0.48 -4.59 -12.83
CA PHE A 191 -0.86 -5.68 -11.94
C PHE A 191 -2.36 -5.97 -12.00
N VAL A 192 -3.22 -4.95 -11.85
CA VAL A 192 -4.67 -5.17 -11.88
C VAL A 192 -5.11 -5.70 -13.23
N LYS A 193 -4.64 -5.09 -14.33
CA LYS A 193 -5.09 -5.44 -15.70
C LYS A 193 -4.58 -6.81 -16.17
N GLU A 194 -3.29 -7.10 -15.98
CA GLU A 194 -2.68 -8.29 -16.58
C GLU A 194 -2.60 -9.48 -15.62
N TYR A 195 -2.48 -9.23 -14.32
CA TYR A 195 -2.31 -10.29 -13.33
C TYR A 195 -3.60 -10.57 -12.55
N LEU A 196 -4.18 -9.57 -11.90
CA LEU A 196 -5.26 -9.80 -10.96
C LEU A 196 -6.54 -10.26 -11.66
N ILE A 197 -6.95 -9.56 -12.72
CA ILE A 197 -8.21 -9.87 -13.42
C ILE A 197 -8.11 -11.19 -14.20
N SER A 198 -6.92 -11.58 -14.65
CA SER A 198 -6.69 -12.84 -15.37
C SER A 198 -6.67 -14.04 -14.41
N GLU A 199 -6.03 -13.92 -13.25
CA GLU A 199 -5.85 -15.00 -12.28
C GLU A 199 -7.04 -15.16 -11.33
N VAL A 200 -7.74 -14.07 -11.01
CA VAL A 200 -8.71 -14.03 -9.92
C VAL A 200 -10.10 -13.67 -10.43
N LYS A 201 -10.98 -14.67 -10.40
CA LYS A 201 -12.42 -14.44 -10.64
C LYS A 201 -12.94 -13.42 -9.62
N GLN A 202 -13.74 -12.46 -10.07
CA GLN A 202 -14.36 -11.44 -9.21
C GLN A 202 -15.01 -12.03 -7.96
N SER A 203 -15.71 -13.16 -8.09
CA SER A 203 -16.39 -13.83 -6.98
C SER A 203 -15.45 -14.38 -5.90
N LYS A 204 -14.15 -14.47 -6.18
CA LYS A 204 -13.11 -14.89 -5.24
C LYS A 204 -12.32 -13.72 -4.67
N PHE A 205 -12.51 -12.50 -5.17
CA PHE A 205 -11.81 -11.33 -4.66
C PHE A 205 -12.60 -10.68 -3.53
N PHE A 206 -12.04 -10.65 -2.33
CA PHE A 206 -12.64 -9.98 -1.18
C PHE A 206 -12.34 -8.49 -1.15
N GLY A 207 -11.08 -8.11 -1.45
CA GLY A 207 -10.70 -6.71 -1.52
C GLY A 207 -9.19 -6.47 -1.44
N ALA A 208 -8.79 -5.20 -1.59
CA ALA A 208 -7.42 -4.74 -1.39
C ALA A 208 -7.33 -3.67 -0.30
N ILE A 209 -6.30 -3.74 0.53
CA ILE A 209 -5.89 -2.66 1.43
C ILE A 209 -4.58 -2.12 0.88
N ILE A 210 -4.62 -0.90 0.37
CA ILE A 210 -3.45 -0.20 -0.19
C ILE A 210 -3.02 0.85 0.81
N MET A 211 -1.73 0.84 1.17
CA MET A 211 -1.14 1.73 2.16
C MET A 211 -0.17 2.68 1.48
N ASP A 212 -0.29 3.96 1.82
CA ASP A 212 0.58 5.02 1.32
C ASP A 212 0.73 6.12 2.37
N MET A 213 1.96 6.27 2.86
CA MET A 213 2.32 7.18 3.94
C MET A 213 1.46 6.93 5.18
N ILE A 214 1.84 6.02 6.06
CA ILE A 214 1.00 5.57 7.21
C ILE A 214 1.69 5.67 8.57
N MET A 215 2.79 6.41 8.68
CA MET A 215 3.65 6.39 9.86
C MET A 215 3.73 7.73 10.62
N VAL A 216 3.48 8.89 10.01
CA VAL A 216 3.59 10.17 10.71
C VAL A 216 2.42 10.41 11.66
N TYR A 217 2.75 10.50 12.95
CA TYR A 217 1.87 10.87 14.04
C TYR A 217 2.25 12.26 14.56
N ASN A 218 1.27 13.16 14.66
CA ASN A 218 1.51 14.49 15.19
C ASN A 218 0.37 14.94 16.13
N PRO A 219 0.57 14.87 17.46
CA PRO A 219 -0.47 15.21 18.44
C PRO A 219 -0.65 16.71 18.67
N ASN A 220 0.10 17.56 17.97
CA ASN A 220 -0.01 19.01 18.14
C ASN A 220 -1.25 19.55 17.42
N ALA A 221 -1.85 20.61 17.97
CA ALA A 221 -2.93 21.33 17.31
C ALA A 221 -2.48 21.90 15.95
N ASN A 222 -3.37 21.89 14.97
CA ASN A 222 -3.14 22.34 13.59
C ASN A 222 -2.03 21.59 12.84
N SER A 223 -1.68 20.39 13.28
CA SER A 223 -0.75 19.53 12.55
C SER A 223 -1.36 18.84 11.33
N GLN A 224 -2.70 18.85 11.22
CA GLN A 224 -3.44 18.32 10.08
C GLN A 224 -4.02 19.45 9.22
N LEU A 225 -3.60 19.50 7.95
CA LEU A 225 -4.23 20.30 6.90
C LEU A 225 -5.36 19.50 6.25
N ILE A 226 -6.41 20.20 5.79
CA ILE A 226 -7.54 19.57 5.12
C ILE A 226 -7.72 20.18 3.72
N PRO A 227 -7.58 19.39 2.65
CA PRO A 227 -7.86 19.85 1.29
C PRO A 227 -9.32 20.25 1.09
N GLU A 228 -9.55 21.18 0.17
CA GLU A 228 -10.89 21.71 -0.13
C GLU A 228 -11.85 20.63 -0.63
N ASP A 229 -11.42 19.81 -1.60
CA ASP A 229 -12.22 18.70 -2.15
C ASP A 229 -12.60 17.65 -1.09
N ILE A 230 -11.70 17.36 -0.14
CA ILE A 230 -12.01 16.50 1.01
C ILE A 230 -13.09 17.14 1.90
N TYR A 231 -12.98 18.44 2.20
CA TYR A 231 -13.97 19.16 3.02
C TYR A 231 -15.35 19.23 2.37
N GLU A 232 -15.40 19.57 1.07
CA GLU A 232 -16.66 19.66 0.32
C GLU A 232 -17.43 18.34 0.33
N CYS A 233 -16.71 17.23 0.22
CA CYS A 233 -17.32 15.90 0.12
C CYS A 233 -17.55 15.21 1.46
N ASN A 234 -16.83 15.59 2.52
CA ASN A 234 -16.83 14.91 3.83
C ASN A 234 -16.90 15.90 5.01
N SER A 235 -17.72 16.95 4.87
CA SER A 235 -17.80 18.06 5.83
C SER A 235 -18.09 17.62 7.27
N GLU A 236 -18.94 16.62 7.48
CA GLU A 236 -19.22 16.08 8.82
C GLU A 236 -17.97 15.54 9.51
N THR A 237 -17.24 14.63 8.83
CA THR A 237 -15.96 14.07 9.33
C THR A 237 -14.94 15.18 9.57
N VAL A 238 -14.80 16.12 8.63
CA VAL A 238 -13.83 17.21 8.76
C VAL A 238 -14.18 18.16 9.89
N ASN A 239 -15.47 18.41 10.15
CA ASN A 239 -15.89 19.25 11.28
C ASN A 239 -15.50 18.62 12.62
N VAL A 240 -15.55 17.29 12.74
CA VAL A 240 -15.03 16.59 13.93
C VAL A 240 -13.53 16.82 14.08
N ILE A 241 -12.75 16.69 13.00
CA ILE A 241 -11.30 16.94 13.02
C ILE A 241 -10.98 18.39 13.43
N LYS A 242 -11.73 19.36 12.89
CA LYS A 242 -11.58 20.80 13.21
C LYS A 242 -11.93 21.09 14.67
N GLN A 243 -13.00 20.49 15.19
CA GLN A 243 -13.41 20.64 16.59
C GLN A 243 -12.39 20.05 17.56
N ASP A 244 -11.67 19.02 17.13
CA ASP A 244 -10.55 18.41 17.87
C ASP A 244 -9.23 19.17 17.71
N GLY A 245 -9.25 20.37 17.09
CA GLY A 245 -8.06 21.21 16.95
C GLY A 245 -7.15 20.84 15.79
N ASN A 246 -7.66 20.14 14.76
CA ASN A 246 -6.90 19.74 13.56
C ASN A 246 -5.63 18.93 13.92
N ILE A 247 -5.78 17.94 14.81
CA ILE A 247 -4.68 17.10 15.26
C ILE A 247 -4.48 15.93 14.29
N GLY A 248 -3.25 15.71 13.84
CA GLY A 248 -2.81 14.58 13.01
C GLY A 248 -2.52 13.31 13.80
N ASN A 249 -3.43 12.91 14.69
CA ASN A 249 -3.33 11.69 15.52
C ASN A 249 -4.19 10.54 14.98
N PHE A 250 -4.45 10.50 13.67
CA PHE A 250 -5.39 9.56 13.07
C PHE A 250 -4.84 8.89 11.82
N LEU A 251 -5.36 7.69 11.55
CA LEU A 251 -5.27 7.07 10.24
C LEU A 251 -6.52 7.45 9.43
N SER A 252 -6.34 7.76 8.15
CA SER A 252 -7.43 7.99 7.21
C SER A 252 -7.70 6.75 6.38
N VAL A 253 -8.96 6.52 6.04
CA VAL A 253 -9.40 5.50 5.10
C VAL A 253 -10.25 6.13 4.02
N MET A 254 -9.78 6.13 2.77
CA MET A 254 -10.62 6.49 1.64
C MET A 254 -11.33 5.25 1.08
N ARG A 255 -12.62 5.38 0.79
CA ARG A 255 -13.48 4.28 0.33
C ARG A 255 -14.67 4.76 -0.49
N ARG A 256 -15.31 3.83 -1.18
CA ARG A 256 -16.66 3.96 -1.75
C ARG A 256 -17.70 3.34 -0.82
N THR A 257 -18.93 3.81 -0.89
CA THR A 257 -19.99 3.41 0.05
C THR A 257 -20.56 2.03 -0.19
N VAL A 258 -20.59 1.57 -1.45
CA VAL A 258 -21.26 0.32 -1.84
C VAL A 258 -20.26 -0.80 -2.04
N LEU A 259 -19.28 -0.63 -2.94
CA LEU A 259 -18.35 -1.71 -3.30
C LEU A 259 -17.36 -2.06 -2.20
N ASP A 260 -16.94 -1.07 -1.41
CA ASP A 260 -15.92 -1.26 -0.37
C ASP A 260 -16.54 -1.54 1.01
N LYS A 261 -17.87 -1.70 1.08
CA LYS A 261 -18.62 -1.77 2.35
C LYS A 261 -18.15 -2.92 3.24
N ASP A 262 -18.18 -4.16 2.75
CA ASP A 262 -17.86 -5.34 3.57
C ASP A 262 -16.40 -5.34 4.03
N LEU A 263 -15.50 -4.84 3.19
CA LEU A 263 -14.08 -4.68 3.50
C LEU A 263 -13.89 -3.61 4.58
N TRP A 264 -14.53 -2.45 4.42
CA TRP A 264 -14.52 -1.36 5.40
C TRP A 264 -15.07 -1.80 6.75
N GLU A 265 -16.22 -2.47 6.79
CA GLU A 265 -16.84 -2.90 8.05
C GLU A 265 -15.93 -3.88 8.80
N GLN A 266 -15.32 -4.85 8.11
CA GLN A 266 -14.39 -5.79 8.76
C GLN A 266 -13.10 -5.12 9.25
N PHE A 267 -12.54 -4.16 8.49
CA PHE A 267 -11.37 -3.40 8.90
C PHE A 267 -11.70 -2.48 10.09
N HIS A 268 -12.79 -1.72 10.03
CA HIS A 268 -13.22 -0.82 11.09
C HIS A 268 -13.52 -1.58 12.39
N ASP A 269 -14.20 -2.72 12.32
CA ASP A 269 -14.38 -3.59 13.49
C ASP A 269 -13.05 -3.98 14.13
N SER A 270 -12.05 -4.31 13.31
CA SER A 270 -10.73 -4.69 13.78
C SER A 270 -10.01 -3.51 14.43
N TRP A 271 -10.14 -2.31 13.87
CA TRP A 271 -9.63 -1.08 14.48
C TRP A 271 -10.26 -0.85 15.86
N ASN A 272 -11.58 -0.91 15.98
CA ASN A 272 -12.27 -0.67 17.25
C ASN A 272 -11.92 -1.68 18.34
N GLN A 273 -11.49 -2.89 17.97
CA GLN A 273 -11.16 -3.96 18.90
C GLN A 273 -9.68 -3.97 19.31
N HIS A 274 -8.77 -3.55 18.42
CA HIS A 274 -7.33 -3.78 18.59
C HIS A 274 -6.48 -2.50 18.57
N ALA A 275 -6.98 -1.39 18.05
CA ALA A 275 -6.25 -0.13 18.09
C ALA A 275 -6.24 0.46 19.51
N ASP A 276 -5.19 1.22 19.84
CA ASP A 276 -5.21 2.16 20.95
C ASP A 276 -6.08 3.37 20.57
N THR A 277 -7.40 3.19 20.64
CA THR A 277 -8.39 4.20 20.24
C THR A 277 -8.41 5.44 21.15
N GLN A 278 -7.74 5.38 22.30
CA GLN A 278 -7.54 6.56 23.15
C GLN A 278 -6.46 7.48 22.58
N LYS A 279 -5.43 6.90 21.95
CA LYS A 279 -4.30 7.66 21.37
C LYS A 279 -4.45 7.91 19.87
N TYR A 280 -4.98 6.93 19.12
CA TYR A 280 -5.03 6.92 17.66
C TYR A 280 -6.46 6.84 17.14
N LYS A 281 -6.87 7.83 16.35
CA LYS A 281 -8.22 7.89 15.77
C LYS A 281 -8.25 7.25 14.37
N LEU A 282 -9.45 6.89 13.91
CA LEU A 282 -9.70 6.46 12.53
C LEU A 282 -10.76 7.35 11.92
N PHE A 283 -10.47 7.96 10.78
CA PHE A 283 -11.45 8.70 10.00
C PHE A 283 -11.63 8.09 8.63
N ASN A 284 -12.88 8.03 8.16
CA ASN A 284 -13.18 7.57 6.81
C ASN A 284 -13.62 8.75 5.94
N PHE A 285 -13.13 8.76 4.70
CA PHE A 285 -13.49 9.72 3.68
C PHE A 285 -14.12 8.98 2.51
N THR A 286 -15.35 9.35 2.20
CA THR A 286 -16.12 8.75 1.11
C THR A 286 -15.83 9.49 -0.18
N VAL A 287 -15.55 8.73 -1.24
CA VAL A 287 -15.42 9.25 -2.60
C VAL A 287 -16.77 9.79 -3.11
N PRO A 288 -16.80 10.97 -3.77
CA PRO A 288 -18.05 11.61 -4.18
C PRO A 288 -18.55 11.16 -5.57
N PHE A 289 -17.87 10.22 -6.24
CA PHE A 289 -18.21 9.78 -7.60
C PHE A 289 -18.24 8.27 -7.79
N SER A 290 -19.12 7.82 -8.68
CA SER A 290 -18.95 6.56 -9.39
C SER A 290 -17.98 6.77 -10.56
N PHE A 291 -17.13 5.80 -10.89
CA PHE A 291 -16.10 5.90 -11.95
C PHE A 291 -16.63 5.98 -13.41
N ASP A 292 -17.90 6.34 -13.59
CA ASP A 292 -18.53 6.73 -14.87
C ASP A 292 -18.76 8.26 -14.91
N VAL A 293 -17.78 9.02 -14.42
CA VAL A 293 -17.77 10.49 -14.42
C VAL A 293 -16.70 11.02 -15.35
N ARG A 294 -16.85 12.28 -15.78
CA ARG A 294 -15.89 12.96 -16.64
C ARG A 294 -14.56 13.21 -15.91
N ASP A 295 -13.46 13.28 -16.65
CA ASP A 295 -12.12 13.47 -16.06
C ASP A 295 -11.95 14.79 -15.35
N ASP A 296 -12.59 15.85 -15.84
CA ASP A 296 -12.54 17.15 -15.19
C ASP A 296 -13.09 17.06 -13.77
N PHE A 297 -14.14 16.27 -13.57
CA PHE A 297 -14.66 16.00 -12.23
C PHE A 297 -13.66 15.23 -11.38
N ILE A 298 -13.03 14.20 -11.94
CA ILE A 298 -12.04 13.39 -11.23
C ILE A 298 -10.80 14.24 -10.84
N LEU A 299 -10.31 15.08 -11.76
CA LEU A 299 -9.18 15.98 -11.56
C LEU A 299 -9.47 17.01 -10.45
N ASN A 300 -10.71 17.51 -10.37
CA ASN A 300 -11.14 18.40 -9.30
C ASN A 300 -11.26 17.70 -7.93
N HIS A 301 -11.25 16.37 -7.89
CA HIS A 301 -11.31 15.55 -6.67
C HIS A 301 -10.09 14.62 -6.56
N SER A 302 -8.94 15.09 -7.04
CA SER A 302 -7.72 14.31 -7.22
C SER A 302 -7.18 13.70 -5.91
N ASN A 303 -7.48 14.29 -4.74
CA ASN A 303 -7.02 13.73 -3.46
C ASN A 303 -7.56 12.33 -3.17
N PHE A 304 -8.69 11.97 -3.78
CA PHE A 304 -9.31 10.66 -3.60
C PHE A 304 -8.67 9.54 -4.42
N ILE A 305 -7.86 9.84 -5.43
CA ILE A 305 -7.34 8.86 -6.41
C ILE A 305 -5.83 9.03 -6.66
N ARG A 306 -5.11 9.46 -5.63
CA ARG A 306 -3.70 9.85 -5.73
C ARG A 306 -2.69 8.72 -5.62
N SER A 307 -3.12 7.47 -5.51
CA SER A 307 -2.24 6.32 -5.29
C SER A 307 -2.82 5.02 -5.84
N ASP A 308 -2.12 3.91 -5.63
CA ASP A 308 -2.32 2.61 -6.28
C ASP A 308 -3.72 2.02 -6.12
N HIS A 309 -4.48 2.42 -5.10
CA HIS A 309 -5.88 1.99 -4.92
C HIS A 309 -6.77 2.42 -6.08
N ALA A 310 -6.42 3.51 -6.76
CA ALA A 310 -7.18 4.00 -7.91
C ALA A 310 -7.25 2.94 -9.03
N SER A 311 -6.17 2.18 -9.25
CA SER A 311 -6.11 1.06 -10.21
C SER A 311 -7.15 -0.03 -9.93
N PHE A 312 -7.54 -0.23 -8.67
CA PHE A 312 -8.60 -1.18 -8.27
C PHE A 312 -9.99 -0.59 -8.45
N TRP A 313 -10.13 0.71 -8.22
CA TRP A 313 -11.44 1.36 -8.24
C TRP A 313 -11.98 1.61 -9.65
N LEU A 314 -11.08 1.76 -10.62
CA LEU A 314 -11.40 2.12 -11.99
C LEU A 314 -12.06 0.98 -12.76
N PHE A 315 -13.18 1.30 -13.41
CA PHE A 315 -13.91 0.41 -14.33
C PHE A 315 -13.62 0.84 -15.77
N GLU A 316 -13.15 -0.07 -16.62
CA GLU A 316 -12.96 0.24 -18.04
C GLU A 316 -13.90 -0.60 -18.92
N LYS A 317 -14.98 0.05 -19.37
CA LYS A 317 -16.03 -0.55 -20.19
C LYS A 317 -15.51 -1.21 -21.46
N LYS A 318 -14.50 -0.61 -22.11
CA LYS A 318 -13.90 -1.14 -23.35
C LYS A 318 -13.15 -2.45 -23.11
N LEU A 319 -12.53 -2.58 -21.93
CA LEU A 319 -11.75 -3.76 -21.55
C LEU A 319 -12.57 -4.81 -20.80
N LYS A 320 -13.86 -4.54 -20.55
CA LYS A 320 -14.76 -5.38 -19.75
C LYS A 320 -14.17 -5.71 -18.37
N THR A 321 -13.33 -4.83 -17.82
CA THR A 321 -12.83 -4.95 -16.45
C THR A 321 -13.92 -4.55 -15.48
N PHE A 322 -13.89 -5.04 -14.25
CA PHE A 322 -14.85 -4.69 -13.20
C PHE A 322 -14.14 -3.92 -12.09
N ALA A 323 -14.85 -2.99 -11.47
CA ALA A 323 -14.35 -2.30 -10.29
C ALA A 323 -14.17 -3.31 -9.14
N LEU A 324 -13.02 -3.23 -8.46
CA LEU A 324 -12.59 -4.13 -7.39
C LEU A 324 -12.69 -3.40 -6.05
N PRO A 325 -13.20 -4.04 -4.98
CA PRO A 325 -13.20 -3.45 -3.64
C PRO A 325 -11.78 -3.11 -3.17
N ALA A 326 -11.56 -1.87 -2.72
CA ALA A 326 -10.29 -1.48 -2.13
C ALA A 326 -10.45 -0.35 -1.10
N LEU A 327 -9.63 -0.38 -0.05
CA LEU A 327 -9.44 0.71 0.91
C LEU A 327 -8.08 1.34 0.68
N PHE A 328 -8.03 2.67 0.76
CA PHE A 328 -6.79 3.43 0.79
C PHE A 328 -6.50 3.92 2.21
N LEU A 329 -5.40 3.45 2.79
CA LEU A 329 -4.96 3.81 4.13
C LEU A 329 -3.82 4.81 4.00
N SER A 330 -3.97 5.95 4.66
CA SER A 330 -2.95 6.99 4.69
C SER A 330 -3.04 7.78 5.98
N ASP A 331 -1.92 8.27 6.49
CA ASP A 331 -1.82 9.30 7.50
C ASP A 331 -2.11 10.70 6.92
N THR A 332 -2.59 10.77 5.67
CA THR A 332 -2.85 11.94 4.82
C THR A 332 -1.62 12.57 4.18
N GLY A 333 -0.43 12.10 4.50
CA GLY A 333 0.84 12.34 3.81
C GLY A 333 1.16 13.82 3.63
N PRO A 334 1.04 14.37 2.40
CA PRO A 334 1.31 15.78 2.08
C PRO A 334 0.47 16.80 2.87
N PHE A 335 -0.49 16.35 3.67
CA PHE A 335 -1.35 17.22 4.48
C PHE A 335 -1.07 17.15 5.98
N ARG A 336 -0.06 16.40 6.41
CA ARG A 336 0.32 16.31 7.82
C ARG A 336 1.68 16.94 8.07
N TYR A 337 1.82 17.76 9.11
CA TYR A 337 3.13 18.26 9.51
C TYR A 337 3.92 17.16 10.24
N PRO A 338 5.26 17.08 10.04
CA PRO A 338 6.08 17.92 9.15
C PRO A 338 6.08 17.47 7.69
N THR A 339 5.49 16.31 7.37
CA THR A 339 5.50 15.70 6.04
C THR A 339 5.06 16.64 4.91
N CYS A 340 4.11 17.54 5.14
CA CYS A 340 3.66 18.50 4.14
C CYS A 340 4.78 19.43 3.61
N SER A 341 5.83 19.70 4.39
CA SER A 341 7.02 20.44 3.91
C SER A 341 8.12 19.55 3.35
N LYS A 342 8.02 18.24 3.56
CA LYS A 342 9.03 17.22 3.21
C LYS A 342 8.62 16.34 2.02
N TYR A 343 7.33 16.35 1.68
CA TYR A 343 6.73 15.52 0.64
C TYR A 343 7.43 15.76 -0.71
N HIS A 344 7.87 14.66 -1.33
CA HIS A 344 8.63 14.68 -2.59
C HIS A 344 9.92 15.52 -2.53
N THR A 345 10.55 15.64 -1.35
CA THR A 345 11.84 16.31 -1.19
C THR A 345 12.88 15.39 -0.55
N ILE A 346 14.13 15.83 -0.54
CA ILE A 346 15.22 15.12 0.14
C ILE A 346 15.02 15.01 1.67
N GLU A 347 14.09 15.76 2.25
CA GLU A 347 13.81 15.78 3.69
C GLU A 347 12.78 14.71 4.11
N ASP A 348 12.22 13.97 3.16
CA ASP A 348 11.56 12.69 3.45
C ASP A 348 12.60 11.60 3.73
N ASP A 349 13.26 11.75 4.88
CA ASP A 349 14.46 11.04 5.30
C ASP A 349 14.31 10.37 6.68
N GLU A 350 15.40 9.82 7.20
CA GLU A 350 15.43 9.11 8.48
C GLU A 350 15.02 9.96 9.70
N THR A 351 14.95 11.29 9.58
CA THR A 351 14.54 12.16 10.69
C THR A 351 13.07 11.95 11.08
N GLN A 352 12.27 11.35 10.19
CA GLN A 352 10.89 10.97 10.46
C GLN A 352 10.77 9.65 11.25
N ILE A 353 11.86 8.90 11.44
CA ILE A 353 11.87 7.63 12.17
C ILE A 353 11.99 7.91 13.67
N THR A 354 10.85 8.25 14.28
CA THR A 354 10.73 8.50 15.72
C THR A 354 9.95 7.38 16.42
N LEU A 355 10.09 7.28 17.76
CA LEU A 355 9.36 6.28 18.53
C LEU A 355 7.84 6.45 18.43
N ASP A 356 7.34 7.69 18.43
CA ASP A 356 5.91 7.96 18.30
C ASP A 356 5.37 7.55 16.93
N ASN A 357 6.09 7.89 15.86
CA ASN A 357 5.75 7.48 14.49
C ASN A 357 5.77 5.96 14.34
N LEU A 358 6.82 5.29 14.83
CA LEU A 358 6.90 3.83 14.81
C LEU A 358 5.82 3.16 15.67
N SER A 359 5.40 3.79 16.77
CA SER A 359 4.29 3.29 17.61
C SER A 359 2.94 3.44 16.91
N PHE A 360 2.76 4.50 16.13
CA PHE A 360 1.57 4.69 15.30
C PHE A 360 1.53 3.71 14.13
N LEU A 361 2.66 3.50 13.45
CA LEU A 361 2.80 2.46 12.41
C LEU A 361 2.51 1.06 12.98
N LYS A 362 3.07 0.74 14.17
CA LYS A 362 2.82 -0.52 14.87
C LYS A 362 1.32 -0.76 15.07
N ASN A 363 0.59 0.25 15.54
CA ASN A 363 -0.85 0.15 15.77
C ASN A 363 -1.59 -0.28 14.49
N THR A 364 -1.24 0.31 13.34
CA THR A 364 -1.81 -0.09 12.04
C THR A 364 -1.50 -1.55 11.71
N VAL A 365 -0.25 -2.00 11.92
CA VAL A 365 0.14 -3.41 11.69
C VAL A 365 -0.60 -4.38 12.62
N ASP A 366 -0.77 -4.04 13.90
CA ASP A 366 -1.56 -4.85 14.85
C ASP A 366 -3.02 -4.99 14.40
N VAL A 367 -3.64 -3.89 13.95
CA VAL A 367 -5.03 -3.91 13.43
C VAL A 367 -5.15 -4.77 12.17
N LEU A 368 -4.20 -4.65 11.23
CA LEU A 368 -4.19 -5.47 10.02
C LEU A 368 -4.00 -6.96 10.34
N LEU A 369 -3.13 -7.27 11.31
CA LEU A 369 -2.92 -8.63 11.77
C LEU A 369 -4.20 -9.24 12.34
N HIS A 370 -4.89 -8.52 13.24
CA HIS A 370 -6.17 -8.97 13.76
C HIS A 370 -7.20 -9.13 12.65
N PHE A 371 -7.30 -8.16 11.75
CA PHE A 371 -8.23 -8.20 10.62
C PHE A 371 -8.03 -9.46 9.75
N LEU A 372 -6.79 -9.86 9.46
CA LEU A 372 -6.49 -11.06 8.68
C LEU A 372 -6.79 -12.36 9.45
N LEU A 373 -6.74 -12.34 10.78
CA LEU A 373 -6.95 -13.52 11.64
C LEU A 373 -8.33 -13.59 12.28
N LYS A 374 -9.18 -12.57 12.08
CA LYS A 374 -10.48 -12.43 12.73
C LYS A 374 -11.35 -13.67 12.50
N GLY A 375 -11.67 -14.34 13.61
CA GLY A 375 -12.48 -15.56 13.64
C GLY A 375 -11.69 -16.88 13.57
N GLU A 376 -10.36 -16.83 13.57
CA GLU A 376 -9.48 -18.01 13.56
C GLU A 376 -8.62 -18.14 14.85
N GLU A 377 -8.90 -17.32 15.87
CA GLU A 377 -8.24 -17.34 17.19
C GLU A 377 -8.81 -18.39 18.15
#